data_AF-A0A7W6RS89-F1
#
_entry.id   AF-A0A7W6RS89-F1
#
_cell.length_a   1.000
_cell.length_b   1.000
_cell.length_c   1.000
_cell.angle_alpha   90.00
_cell.angle_beta   90.00
_cell.angle_gamma   90.00
#
_symmetry.space_group_name_H-M   'P 1'
#
loop_
_entity.id
_entity.type
_entity.pdbx_description
1 polymer ?
#
loop_
_entity_poly.entity_id
_entity_poly.type
_entity_poly.pdbx_seq_one_letter_code
_entity_poly.pdbx_strand_id
1 'polypeptide(L)' 'MKKPIGTTARTAEICPESGVWKVVGSPTTTAPIAKGNRMPPYSGNAVTWTLISYA' A
#
# COMPACT_ATOMS: atom_id res chain seq x y z
N MET A 1 -15.26 5.20 -7.39
CA MET A 1 -15.56 4.70 -6.04
C MET A 1 -14.29 4.64 -5.21
N LYS A 2 -14.37 5.04 -3.94
CA LYS A 2 -13.26 4.90 -2.99
C LYS A 2 -13.12 3.45 -2.59
N LYS A 3 -11.89 2.94 -2.46
CA LYS A 3 -11.64 1.60 -1.93
C LYS A 3 -11.80 1.59 -0.39
N PRO A 4 -12.28 0.49 0.21
CA PRO A 4 -12.39 0.40 1.66
C PRO A 4 -11.01 0.37 2.34
N ILE A 5 -10.91 0.93 3.54
CA ILE A 5 -9.77 0.68 4.44
C ILE A 5 -9.66 -0.84 4.66
N GLY A 6 -8.44 -1.37 4.67
CA GLY A 6 -8.15 -2.80 4.64
C GLY A 6 -7.94 -3.37 3.24
N THR A 7 -8.12 -2.56 2.18
CA THR A 7 -7.74 -2.96 0.81
C THR A 7 -6.26 -3.32 0.78
N THR A 8 -5.94 -4.45 0.16
CA THR A 8 -4.57 -4.90 -0.05
C THR A 8 -4.11 -4.65 -1.48
N ALA A 9 -2.81 -4.44 -1.67
CA ALA A 9 -2.16 -4.41 -2.97
C ALA A 9 -0.67 -4.76 -2.82
N ARG A 10 -0.11 -5.46 -3.79
CA ARG A 10 1.26 -5.96 -3.80
C ARG A 10 2.21 -4.96 -4.44
N THR A 11 3.50 -5.04 -4.09
CA THR A 11 4.57 -4.31 -4.77
C THR A 11 4.44 -4.40 -6.30
N ALA A 12 4.71 -3.28 -6.97
CA ALA A 12 4.56 -3.05 -8.41
C ALA A 12 3.12 -2.98 -8.94
N GLU A 13 2.09 -3.34 -8.16
CA GLU A 13 0.71 -3.09 -8.55
C GLU A 13 0.37 -1.60 -8.48
N ILE A 14 -0.61 -1.19 -9.29
CA ILE A 14 -1.14 0.17 -9.26
C ILE A 14 -1.91 0.36 -7.96
N CYS A 15 -1.54 1.39 -7.20
CA CYS A 15 -2.22 1.79 -5.99
C CYS A 15 -3.68 2.12 -6.30
N PRO A 16 -4.63 1.38 -5.72
CA PRO A 16 -6.03 1.53 -6.08
C PRO A 16 -6.69 2.73 -5.39
N GLU A 17 -6.08 3.25 -4.31
CA GLU A 17 -6.60 4.34 -3.51
C GLU A 17 -5.52 5.17 -2.81
N SER A 18 -5.67 6.49 -2.82
CA SER A 18 -4.72 7.40 -2.19
C SER A 18 -4.85 7.31 -0.67
N GLY A 19 -3.74 7.06 0.02
CA GLY A 19 -3.76 6.96 1.47
C GLY A 19 -2.46 6.52 2.09
N VAL A 20 -2.50 6.26 3.39
CA VAL A 20 -1.40 5.64 4.13
C VAL A 20 -1.59 4.13 4.04
N TRP A 21 -0.58 3.48 3.49
CA TRP A 21 -0.51 2.04 3.33
C TRP A 21 0.49 1.46 4.30
N LYS A 22 0.19 0.28 4.87
CA LYS A 22 1.03 -0.46 5.81
C LYS A 22 1.46 -1.79 5.20
N VAL A 23 2.72 -2.18 5.34
CA VAL A 23 3.18 -3.51 4.97
C VAL A 23 2.53 -4.58 5.85
N VAL A 24 1.95 -5.58 5.22
CA VAL A 24 1.40 -6.79 5.82
C VAL A 24 2.55 -7.78 6.03
N GLY A 25 2.91 -8.01 7.28
CA GLY A 25 3.99 -8.93 7.68
C GLY A 25 5.01 -8.28 8.61
N SER A 26 6.10 -9.01 8.87
CA SER A 26 7.24 -8.55 9.66
C SER A 26 8.48 -8.46 8.76
N PRO A 27 9.22 -7.35 8.75
CA PRO A 27 8.96 -6.09 9.45
C PRO A 27 7.79 -5.29 8.85
N THR A 28 7.11 -4.48 9.68
CA THR A 28 5.99 -3.61 9.27
C THR A 28 6.50 -2.20 9.02
N THR A 29 6.10 -1.58 7.92
CA THR A 29 6.34 -0.16 7.66
C THR A 29 5.06 0.51 7.14
N THR A 30 4.97 1.83 7.22
CA THR A 30 3.90 2.61 6.61
C THR A 30 4.46 3.58 5.58
N ALA A 31 3.72 3.82 4.50
CA ALA A 31 4.09 4.79 3.48
C ALA A 31 2.82 5.48 2.91
N PRO A 32 2.86 6.79 2.66
CA PRO A 32 1.82 7.48 1.91
C PRO A 32 1.96 7.15 0.43
N ILE A 33 0.90 6.65 -0.20
CA ILE A 33 0.89 6.25 -1.61
C ILE A 33 -0.38 6.82 -2.25
N ALA A 34 -0.20 7.56 -3.34
CA ALA A 34 -1.30 8.10 -4.11
C ALA A 34 -1.87 7.05 -5.08
N LYS A 35 -3.18 7.08 -5.28
CA LYS A 35 -3.87 6.29 -6.30
C LYS A 35 -3.22 6.50 -7.67
N GLY A 36 -3.00 5.42 -8.40
CA GLY A 36 -2.34 5.45 -9.70
C GLY A 36 -0.82 5.28 -9.63
N ASN A 37 -0.18 5.51 -8.48
CA ASN A 37 1.24 5.22 -8.30
C ASN A 37 1.48 3.72 -8.14
N ARG A 38 2.68 3.25 -8.50
CA ARG A 38 3.07 1.86 -8.25
C ARG A 38 3.43 1.67 -6.77
N MET A 39 2.93 0.59 -6.18
CA MET A 39 3.28 0.18 -4.83
C MET A 39 4.79 -0.05 -4.72
N PRO A 40 5.49 0.63 -3.79
CA PRO A 40 6.93 0.51 -3.67
C PRO A 40 7.33 -0.86 -3.10
N PRO A 41 8.52 -1.37 -3.46
CA PRO A 41 9.15 -2.47 -2.75
C PRO A 41 9.63 -2.00 -1.37
N TYR A 42 9.70 -2.92 -0.41
CA TYR A 42 10.31 -2.66 0.89
C TYR A 42 11.58 -3.49 1.04
N SER A 43 12.71 -2.84 1.31
CA SER A 43 14.02 -3.51 1.44
C SER A 43 14.37 -4.42 0.24
N GLY A 44 14.04 -3.99 -0.98
CA GLY A 44 14.24 -4.78 -2.21
C GLY A 44 13.33 -6.00 -2.35
N ASN A 45 12.43 -6.25 -1.41
CA ASN A 45 11.51 -7.37 -1.41
C ASN A 45 10.09 -6.94 -1.84
N ALA A 46 9.41 -7.85 -2.54
CA ALA A 46 8.00 -7.69 -2.86
C ALA A 46 7.17 -7.92 -1.60
N VAL A 47 6.47 -6.87 -1.17
CA VAL A 47 5.63 -6.87 0.02
C VAL A 47 4.17 -6.63 -0.36
N THR A 48 3.28 -7.02 0.54
CA THR A 48 1.86 -6.68 0.44
C THR A 48 1.60 -5.47 1.30
N TRP A 49 0.92 -4.48 0.75
CA TRP A 49 0.48 -3.27 1.42
C TRP A 49 -1.01 -3.37 1.76
N THR A 50 -1.42 -2.84 2.90
CA THR A 50 -2.80 -2.69 3.37
C THR A 50 -3.10 -1.22 3.58
N LEU A 51 -4.18 -0.70 3.00
CA LEU A 51 -4.65 0.65 3.24
C LEU A 51 -5.14 0.77 4.69
N ILE A 52 -4.54 1.66 5.47
CA ILE A 52 -4.92 1.89 6.88
C ILE A 52 -5.57 3.25 7.12
N SER A 53 -5.34 4.22 6.23
CA SER A 53 -5.95 5.55 6.30
C SER A 53 -6.06 6.15 4.90
N TYR A 54 -7.08 6.99 4.68
CA TYR A 54 -7.17 7.82 3.50
C TYR A 54 -6.18 9.00 3.58
N ALA A 55 -5.81 9.54 2.41
CA ALA A 55 -5.02 10.77 2.26
C ALA A 55 -5.93 12.00 2.23
#